data_AF-A0A4Q2A7B8-F1
#
_entry.id   AF-A0A4Q2A7B8-F1
#
_cell.length_a   1.000
_cell.length_b   1.000
_cell.length_c   1.000
_cell.angle_alpha   90.00
_cell.angle_beta   90.00
_cell.angle_gamma   90.00
#
_symmetry.space_group_name_H-M   'P 1'
#
loop_
_entity.id
_entity.type
_entity.pdbx_description
1 polymer ?
#
loop_
_entity_poly.entity_id
_entity_poly.type
_entity_poly.pdbx_seq_one_letter_code
_entity_poly.pdbx_strand_id
1 'polypeptide(L)'
;MTKRTRRTHSAAFKAKVALAAVKGERTLAELAQQFDVHPNQITEWKRQLQERAADVFGAAGTPSSEPPVDLKALHAKIGQLTLENDFLFRSARQGRTAERKAMIDRTHALPVSQQTQLVGIARSSAYYRAQPVSEADQLLMRRIDELHMEFPFAGARMLARLLRRESHEVGRRRVRTLMKRMGVEALYCKPNTSRRNSRHKIWPYLLRGMKIEHANQVFALDTTYIPMARGFVYLTAVVDWANRKILAHRVAITLESSHAVEALEEAFARYGLPDIVNTDQGSQFTAGAFTEAVLGRRVRLSMDGKGAWRDNVFVERVWRSIKYEEVYLKAYESVSHARRSIGEYIELYNRKRPHSSLADRTPDEAYFATLPAIKSAA
;
A
#
# COMPACT_ATOMS: atom_id res chain seq x y z
N MET A 1 18.01 22.86 39.90
CA MET A 1 18.77 23.10 38.65
C MET A 1 18.96 24.58 38.46
N THR A 2 20.17 25.08 38.72
CA THR A 2 20.55 26.48 38.52
C THR A 2 20.41 26.84 37.04
N LYS A 3 19.56 27.83 36.71
CA LYS A 3 19.40 28.31 35.32
C LYS A 3 20.76 28.82 34.83
N ARG A 4 21.34 28.12 33.86
CA ARG A 4 22.59 28.50 33.20
C ARG A 4 22.37 29.85 32.52
N THR A 5 23.05 30.89 32.98
CA THR A 5 23.00 32.25 32.42
C THR A 5 23.41 32.20 30.95
N ARG A 6 22.55 32.68 30.05
CA ARG A 6 22.87 32.76 28.61
C ARG A 6 24.13 33.63 28.44
N ARG A 7 25.16 33.10 27.80
CA ARG A 7 26.35 33.87 27.40
C ARG A 7 25.91 35.01 26.48
N THR A 8 26.05 36.25 26.93
CA THR A 8 25.79 37.46 26.14
C THR A 8 27.08 37.91 25.46
N HIS A 9 27.09 37.88 24.13
CA HIS A 9 28.22 38.36 23.33
C HIS A 9 28.07 39.84 22.99
N SER A 10 29.17 40.59 23.04
CA SER A 10 29.19 42.03 22.69
C SER A 10 28.89 42.26 21.20
N ALA A 11 28.38 43.44 20.86
CA ALA A 11 28.06 43.80 19.47
C ALA A 11 29.30 43.72 18.56
N ALA A 12 30.45 44.21 19.04
CA ALA A 12 31.72 44.12 18.31
C ALA A 12 32.15 42.67 18.04
N PHE A 13 31.96 41.76 18.99
CA PHE A 13 32.28 40.34 18.81
C PHE A 13 31.36 39.69 17.76
N LYS A 14 30.06 39.95 17.82
CA LYS A 14 29.09 39.45 16.84
C LYS A 14 29.40 39.95 15.42
N ALA A 15 29.73 41.23 15.27
CA ALA A 15 30.11 41.83 13.99
C ALA A 15 31.38 41.18 13.40
N LYS A 16 32.40 40.92 14.24
CA LYS A 16 33.64 40.24 13.83
C LYS A 16 33.38 38.82 13.31
N VAL A 17 32.55 38.05 14.01
CA VAL A 17 32.17 36.68 13.61
C VAL A 17 31.33 36.68 12.34
N ALA A 18 30.37 37.61 12.22
CA ALA A 18 29.55 37.76 11.02
C ALA A 18 30.38 38.14 9.79
N LEU A 19 31.32 39.07 9.91
CA LEU A 19 32.24 39.46 8.82
C LEU A 19 33.11 38.28 8.36
N ALA A 20 33.65 37.49 9.28
CA ALA A 20 34.40 36.28 8.95
C ALA A 20 33.55 35.26 8.17
N ALA A 21 32.27 35.12 8.55
CA ALA A 21 31.32 34.26 7.86
C ALA A 21 30.85 34.81 6.49
N VAL A 22 30.88 36.13 6.28
CA VAL A 22 30.59 36.78 4.98
C VAL A 22 31.77 36.62 4.01
N LYS A 23 33.01 36.74 4.49
CA LYS A 23 34.22 36.55 3.66
C LYS A 23 34.30 35.18 3.01
N GLY A 24 33.76 34.14 3.65
CA GLY A 24 33.56 32.81 3.03
C GLY A 24 34.83 31.96 2.89
N GLU A 25 35.96 32.38 3.49
CA GLU A 25 37.25 31.68 3.41
C GLU A 25 37.31 30.40 4.29
N ARG A 26 36.36 30.20 5.21
CA ARG A 26 36.29 29.05 6.13
C ARG A 26 34.86 28.54 6.28
N THR A 27 34.71 27.27 6.59
CA THR A 27 33.39 26.64 6.80
C THR A 27 32.75 27.08 8.12
N LEU A 28 31.41 26.98 8.24
CA LEU A 28 30.69 27.35 9.45
C LEU A 28 31.09 26.53 10.69
N ALA A 29 31.51 25.27 10.48
CA ALA A 29 31.99 24.40 11.55
C ALA A 29 33.35 24.86 12.10
N GLU A 30 34.27 25.27 11.23
CA GLU A 30 35.58 25.81 11.61
C GLU A 30 35.44 27.15 12.32
N LEU A 31 34.53 28.02 11.87
CA LEU A 31 34.24 29.29 12.54
C LEU A 31 33.58 29.09 13.91
N ALA A 32 32.69 28.09 14.04
CA ALA A 32 32.09 27.73 15.33
C ALA A 32 33.12 27.27 16.35
N GLN A 33 34.10 26.47 15.92
CA GLN A 33 35.20 26.02 16.78
C GLN A 33 36.16 27.16 17.11
N GLN A 34 36.50 28.02 16.15
CA GLN A 34 37.43 29.13 16.35
C GLN A 34 36.90 30.19 17.32
N PHE A 35 35.59 30.48 17.26
CA PHE A 35 34.98 31.55 18.04
C PHE A 35 34.16 31.05 19.25
N ASP A 36 34.18 29.75 19.56
CA ASP A 36 33.42 29.08 20.63
C ASP A 36 31.93 29.48 20.64
N VAL A 37 31.30 29.46 19.45
CA VAL A 37 29.89 29.82 19.25
C VAL A 37 29.16 28.79 18.41
N HIS A 38 27.86 28.62 18.67
CA HIS A 38 27.09 27.61 17.96
C HIS A 38 26.88 28.02 16.48
N PRO A 39 26.97 27.11 15.50
CA PRO A 39 26.82 27.43 14.07
C PRO A 39 25.59 28.28 13.75
N ASN A 40 24.42 27.94 14.32
CA ASN A 40 23.18 28.72 14.13
C ASN A 40 23.29 30.20 14.56
N GLN A 41 24.10 30.52 15.57
CA GLN A 41 24.33 31.92 15.97
C GLN A 41 25.17 32.67 14.93
N ILE A 42 26.15 32.00 14.32
CA ILE A 42 26.94 32.57 13.23
C ILE A 42 26.05 32.85 12.02
N THR A 43 25.17 31.91 11.64
CA THR A 43 24.24 32.08 10.53
C THR A 43 23.30 33.27 10.76
N GLU A 44 22.77 33.39 11.98
CA GLU A 44 21.89 34.50 12.36
C GLU A 44 22.61 35.85 12.37
N TRP A 45 23.84 35.92 12.89
CA TRP A 45 24.61 37.18 12.87
C TRP A 45 25.08 37.57 11.47
N LYS A 46 25.45 36.59 10.63
CA LYS A 46 25.75 36.81 9.20
C LYS A 46 24.54 37.43 8.48
N ARG A 47 23.36 36.85 8.70
CA ARG A 47 22.10 37.33 8.12
C ARG A 47 21.76 38.74 8.60
N GLN A 48 21.83 38.99 9.91
CA GLN A 48 21.60 40.32 10.49
C GLN A 48 22.56 41.37 9.95
N LEU A 49 23.84 41.03 9.77
CA LEU A 49 24.82 41.95 9.18
C LEU A 49 24.50 42.22 7.71
N GLN A 50 24.10 41.22 6.92
CA GLN A 50 23.76 41.41 5.51
C GLN A 50 22.47 42.22 5.32
N GLU A 51 21.44 41.97 6.13
CA GLU A 51 20.15 42.65 6.06
C GLU A 51 20.21 44.09 6.58
N ARG A 52 21.02 44.36 7.61
CA ARG A 52 21.12 45.68 8.27
C ARG A 52 22.42 46.43 7.99
N ALA A 53 23.28 45.95 7.08
CA ALA A 53 24.51 46.66 6.71
C ALA A 53 24.22 48.04 6.13
N ALA A 54 23.11 48.19 5.39
CA ALA A 54 22.67 49.48 4.85
C ALA A 54 22.35 50.49 5.96
N ASP A 55 21.78 50.03 7.08
CA ASP A 55 21.42 50.87 8.23
C ASP A 55 22.65 51.39 9.00
N VAL A 56 23.83 50.77 8.82
CA VAL A 56 25.09 51.19 9.46
C VAL A 56 25.72 52.38 8.72
N PHE A 57 25.50 52.49 7.40
CA PHE A 57 26.01 53.59 6.57
C PHE A 57 24.95 54.65 6.23
N GLY A 58 23.67 54.37 6.52
CA GLY A 58 22.57 55.32 6.41
C GLY A 58 22.50 56.26 7.62
N ALA A 59 22.35 57.55 7.38
CA ALA A 59 22.14 58.54 8.44
C ALA A 59 20.87 58.20 9.25
N ALA A 60 20.97 58.36 10.58
CA ALA A 60 19.93 58.02 11.53
C ALA A 60 18.57 58.63 11.18
N GLY A 61 17.53 57.78 11.19
CA GLY A 61 16.15 58.22 11.35
C GLY A 61 15.18 57.74 10.27
N THR A 62 14.80 56.47 10.31
CA THR A 62 13.44 56.09 9.91
C THR A 62 12.99 54.94 10.81
N PRO A 63 11.92 55.10 11.62
CA PRO A 63 11.42 53.98 12.39
C PRO A 63 10.93 52.94 11.40
N SER A 64 11.59 51.78 11.37
CA SER A 64 10.99 50.57 10.81
C SER A 64 9.70 50.35 11.60
N SER A 65 8.57 50.55 10.95
CA SER A 65 7.29 50.16 11.50
C SER A 65 7.29 48.64 11.62
N GLU A 66 7.73 48.11 12.76
CA GLU A 66 7.23 46.81 13.20
C GLU A 66 5.70 46.93 13.13
N PRO A 67 5.00 46.00 12.43
CA PRO A 67 3.55 46.02 12.42
C PRO A 67 3.11 46.07 13.88
N PRO A 68 2.19 46.98 14.26
CA PRO A 68 1.84 47.17 15.65
C PRO A 68 1.46 45.79 16.19
N VAL A 69 2.25 45.29 17.14
CA VAL A 69 1.89 44.07 17.86
C VAL A 69 0.58 44.41 18.53
N ASP A 70 -0.50 43.89 17.99
CA ASP A 70 -1.83 44.19 18.50
C ASP A 70 -1.94 43.59 19.90
N LEU A 71 -1.63 44.41 20.90
CA LEU A 71 -1.70 44.06 22.32
C LEU A 71 -3.11 43.56 22.67
N LYS A 72 -4.13 44.03 21.95
CA LYS A 72 -5.51 43.54 22.09
C LYS A 72 -5.63 42.11 21.56
N ALA A 73 -5.03 41.79 20.41
CA ALA A 73 -5.00 40.42 19.88
C ALA A 73 -4.19 39.48 20.79
N LEU A 74 -3.06 39.92 21.34
CA LEU A 74 -2.27 39.13 22.29
C LEU A 74 -3.02 38.91 23.62
N HIS A 75 -3.60 39.94 24.21
CA HIS A 75 -4.41 39.80 25.44
C HIS A 75 -5.65 38.93 25.20
N ALA A 76 -6.31 39.07 24.04
CA ALA A 76 -7.41 38.18 23.65
C ALA A 76 -6.93 36.73 23.51
N LYS A 77 -5.74 36.50 22.95
CA LYS A 77 -5.17 35.16 22.82
C LYS A 77 -4.77 34.55 24.15
N ILE A 78 -4.22 35.35 25.06
CA ILE A 78 -3.91 34.92 26.44
C ILE A 78 -5.20 34.55 27.16
N GLY A 79 -6.24 35.39 27.10
CA GLY A 79 -7.55 35.09 27.70
C GLY A 79 -8.17 33.81 27.13
N GLN A 80 -8.10 33.62 25.81
CA GLN A 80 -8.54 32.39 25.15
C GLN A 80 -7.78 31.16 25.69
N LEU A 81 -6.44 31.22 25.70
CA LEU A 81 -5.60 30.10 26.14
C LEU A 81 -5.78 29.78 27.63
N THR A 82 -6.04 30.79 28.47
CA THR A 82 -6.34 30.58 29.89
C THR A 82 -7.63 29.78 30.08
N LEU A 83 -8.69 30.12 29.34
CA LEU A 83 -9.96 29.39 29.37
C LEU A 83 -9.82 27.97 28.77
N GLU A 84 -9.07 27.81 27.68
CA GLU A 84 -8.79 26.51 27.07
C GLU A 84 -8.00 25.59 28.01
N ASN A 85 -7.01 26.14 28.72
CA ASN A 85 -6.21 25.40 29.69
C ASN A 85 -7.02 25.04 30.94
N ASP A 86 -7.87 25.91 31.47
CA ASP A 86 -8.76 25.57 32.61
C ASP A 86 -9.70 24.40 32.25
N PHE A 87 -10.30 24.45 31.06
CA PHE A 87 -11.17 23.38 30.56
C PHE A 87 -10.42 22.03 30.36
N LEU A 88 -9.22 22.07 29.78
CA LEU A 88 -8.40 20.87 29.56
C LEU A 88 -7.73 20.34 30.83
N PHE A 89 -7.39 21.20 31.80
CA PHE A 89 -6.86 20.77 33.09
C PHE A 89 -7.88 19.88 33.84
N ARG A 90 -9.18 20.18 33.68
CA ARG A 90 -10.28 19.37 34.21
C ARG A 90 -10.58 18.13 33.36
N SER A 91 -10.03 18.02 32.15
CA SER A 91 -10.41 17.00 31.14
C SER A 91 -9.20 16.23 30.59
N ALA A 92 -9.01 14.99 31.01
CA ALA A 92 -7.90 14.16 30.52
C ALA A 92 -8.08 13.75 29.04
N ARG A 93 -7.10 14.03 28.18
CA ARG A 93 -7.12 13.71 26.73
C ARG A 93 -7.15 12.20 26.38
N GLN A 94 -7.05 11.31 27.37
CA GLN A 94 -6.80 9.88 27.17
C GLN A 94 -8.06 9.00 27.18
N GLY A 95 -9.23 9.54 26.85
CA GLY A 95 -10.49 8.78 26.82
C GLY A 95 -10.98 8.36 25.43
N ARG A 96 -11.84 7.34 25.36
CA ARG A 96 -12.65 6.99 24.16
C ARG A 96 -13.66 8.10 23.85
N THR A 97 -14.25 8.11 22.65
CA THR A 97 -15.17 9.19 22.20
C THR A 97 -16.34 9.45 23.16
N ALA A 98 -16.87 8.42 23.83
CA ALA A 98 -17.94 8.57 24.82
C ALA A 98 -17.46 9.33 26.08
N GLU A 99 -16.26 9.02 26.57
CA GLU A 99 -15.63 9.70 27.71
C GLU A 99 -15.30 11.16 27.37
N ARG A 100 -14.75 11.41 26.17
CA ARG A 100 -14.49 12.76 25.65
C ARG A 100 -15.76 13.59 25.51
N LYS A 101 -16.89 12.95 25.20
CA LYS A 101 -18.19 13.62 25.13
C LYS A 101 -18.73 13.95 26.51
N ALA A 102 -18.51 13.10 27.51
CA ALA A 102 -18.90 13.36 28.89
C ALA A 102 -18.13 14.54 29.51
N MET A 103 -16.96 14.89 28.97
CA MET A 103 -16.17 16.07 29.36
C MET A 103 -16.74 17.41 28.86
N ILE A 104 -17.76 17.40 28.00
CA ILE A 104 -18.38 18.64 27.52
C ILE A 104 -19.31 19.18 28.60
N ASP A 105 -19.01 20.39 29.06
CA ASP A 105 -19.78 21.10 30.08
C ASP A 105 -20.54 22.27 29.46
N ARG A 106 -21.86 22.20 29.47
CA ARG A 106 -22.73 23.23 28.87
C ARG A 106 -22.80 24.51 29.71
N THR A 107 -22.37 24.48 30.96
CA THR A 107 -22.37 25.66 31.84
C THR A 107 -21.02 26.38 31.86
N HIS A 108 -20.00 25.81 31.21
CA HIS A 108 -18.67 26.42 31.11
C HIS A 108 -18.69 27.69 30.26
N ALA A 109 -17.80 28.64 30.57
CA ALA A 109 -17.67 29.91 29.83
C ALA A 109 -17.24 29.76 28.36
N LEU A 110 -16.71 28.58 27.98
CA LEU A 110 -16.32 28.27 26.61
C LEU A 110 -17.53 27.76 25.80
N PRO A 111 -17.77 28.22 24.57
CA PRO A 111 -18.80 27.66 23.70
C PRO A 111 -18.59 26.16 23.45
N VAL A 112 -19.69 25.41 23.33
CA VAL A 112 -19.66 23.96 23.03
C VAL A 112 -18.86 23.62 21.77
N SER A 113 -18.85 24.51 20.77
CA SER A 113 -18.03 24.36 19.56
C SER A 113 -16.53 24.32 19.89
N GLN A 114 -16.04 25.24 20.74
CA GLN A 114 -14.65 25.28 21.16
C GLN A 114 -14.32 24.09 22.06
N GLN A 115 -15.19 23.73 22.99
CA GLN A 115 -15.01 22.53 23.82
C GLN A 115 -14.88 21.26 22.97
N THR A 116 -15.73 21.07 21.95
CA THR A 116 -15.65 19.91 21.06
C THR A 116 -14.34 19.84 20.27
N GLN A 117 -13.79 21.00 19.92
CA GLN A 117 -12.48 21.10 19.27
C GLN A 117 -11.34 20.74 20.24
N LEU A 118 -11.42 21.19 21.50
CA LEU A 118 -10.43 20.91 22.54
C LEU A 118 -10.40 19.42 22.92
N VAL A 119 -11.56 18.76 23.03
CA VAL A 119 -11.65 17.31 23.29
C VAL A 119 -11.47 16.45 22.03
N GLY A 120 -11.43 17.07 20.84
CA GLY A 120 -11.22 16.38 19.56
C GLY A 120 -12.38 15.48 19.14
N ILE A 121 -13.63 15.94 19.27
CA ILE A 121 -14.82 15.27 18.72
C ILE A 121 -15.61 16.20 17.78
N ALA A 122 -16.37 15.63 16.85
CA ALA A 122 -17.25 16.42 15.99
C ALA A 122 -18.35 17.11 16.81
N ARG A 123 -18.68 18.37 16.48
CA ARG A 123 -19.74 19.15 17.16
C ARG A 123 -21.07 18.40 17.23
N SER A 124 -21.46 17.69 16.18
CA SER A 124 -22.69 16.89 16.13
C SER A 124 -22.73 15.79 17.19
N SER A 125 -21.59 15.21 17.56
CA SER A 125 -21.50 14.17 18.59
C SER A 125 -21.87 14.68 19.99
N ALA A 126 -21.66 15.97 20.27
CA ALA A 126 -22.04 16.61 21.54
C ALA A 126 -23.56 16.65 21.75
N TYR A 127 -24.33 16.75 20.66
CA TYR A 127 -25.79 16.85 20.70
C TYR A 127 -26.48 15.51 20.47
N TYR A 128 -25.82 14.56 19.81
CA TYR A 128 -26.36 13.22 19.59
C TYR A 128 -26.79 12.58 20.92
N ARG A 129 -27.98 12.01 21.02
CA ARG A 129 -28.35 11.15 22.16
C ARG A 129 -28.33 9.70 21.68
N ALA A 130 -27.68 8.83 22.44
CA ALA A 130 -27.64 7.42 22.10
C ALA A 130 -29.07 6.87 22.11
N GLN A 131 -29.55 6.45 20.95
CA GLN A 131 -30.85 5.81 20.81
C GLN A 131 -30.69 4.29 21.02
N PRO A 132 -31.58 3.65 21.80
CA PRO A 132 -31.60 2.20 21.90
C PRO A 132 -31.83 1.58 20.52
N VAL A 133 -31.39 0.32 20.35
CA VAL A 133 -31.72 -0.44 19.14
C VAL A 133 -33.24 -0.62 19.12
N SER A 134 -33.90 -0.27 18.03
CA SER A 134 -35.34 -0.53 17.87
C SER A 134 -35.64 -2.04 17.95
N GLU A 135 -36.80 -2.45 18.43
CA GLU A 135 -37.18 -3.87 18.49
C GLU A 135 -37.08 -4.55 17.11
N ALA A 136 -37.49 -3.84 16.06
CA ALA A 136 -37.34 -4.31 14.68
C ALA A 136 -35.87 -4.55 14.27
N ASP A 137 -34.95 -3.68 14.70
CA ASP A 137 -33.52 -3.90 14.46
C ASP A 137 -32.96 -5.03 15.34
N GLN A 138 -33.48 -5.24 16.56
CA GLN A 138 -33.08 -6.37 17.41
C GLN A 138 -33.48 -7.71 16.78
N LEU A 139 -34.70 -7.81 16.23
CA LEU A 139 -35.15 -8.99 15.49
C LEU A 139 -34.28 -9.24 14.25
N LEU A 140 -33.99 -8.19 13.48
CA LEU A 140 -33.07 -8.29 12.34
C LEU A 140 -31.65 -8.69 12.77
N MET A 141 -31.15 -8.19 13.90
CA MET A 141 -29.84 -8.56 14.44
C MET A 141 -29.79 -10.03 14.83
N ARG A 142 -30.83 -10.58 15.49
CA ARG A 142 -30.91 -12.02 15.77
C ARG A 142 -30.87 -12.85 14.49
N ARG A 143 -31.66 -12.47 13.48
CA ARG A 143 -31.68 -13.22 12.21
C ARG A 143 -30.35 -13.10 11.44
N ILE A 144 -29.70 -11.94 11.50
CA ILE A 144 -28.35 -11.75 10.95
C ILE A 144 -27.33 -12.67 11.63
N ASP A 145 -27.43 -12.86 12.94
CA ASP A 145 -26.54 -13.73 13.71
C ASP A 145 -26.71 -15.20 13.30
N GLU A 146 -27.95 -15.68 13.23
CA GLU A 146 -28.29 -17.03 12.75
C GLU A 146 -27.77 -17.28 11.33
N LEU A 147 -28.04 -16.35 10.40
CA LEU A 147 -27.55 -16.42 9.02
C LEU A 147 -26.02 -16.32 8.95
N HIS A 148 -25.36 -15.67 9.91
CA HIS A 148 -23.91 -15.62 9.97
C HIS A 148 -23.30 -16.94 10.43
N MET A 149 -23.95 -17.64 11.37
CA MET A 149 -23.54 -18.99 11.78
C MET A 149 -23.69 -20.00 10.65
N GLU A 150 -24.76 -19.89 9.86
CA GLU A 150 -25.01 -20.76 8.70
C GLU A 150 -24.13 -20.40 7.50
N PHE A 151 -23.93 -19.11 7.25
CA PHE A 151 -23.14 -18.59 6.13
C PHE A 151 -22.06 -17.62 6.63
N PRO A 152 -20.98 -18.13 7.25
CA PRO A 152 -19.94 -17.29 7.84
C PRO A 152 -19.27 -16.35 6.83
N PHE A 153 -19.25 -16.71 5.54
CA PHE A 153 -18.71 -15.90 4.44
C PHE A 153 -19.67 -14.81 3.92
N ALA A 154 -20.92 -14.75 4.38
CA ALA A 154 -21.93 -13.83 3.85
C ALA A 154 -21.72 -12.40 4.37
N GLY A 155 -21.24 -11.51 3.50
CA GLY A 155 -21.18 -10.08 3.79
C GLY A 155 -22.53 -9.38 3.69
N ALA A 156 -22.59 -8.12 4.12
CA ALA A 156 -23.82 -7.30 4.16
C ALA A 156 -24.67 -7.29 2.87
N ARG A 157 -24.07 -7.50 1.70
CA ARG A 157 -24.80 -7.59 0.42
C ARG A 157 -25.54 -8.92 0.26
N MET A 158 -24.91 -10.03 0.65
CA MET A 158 -25.50 -11.36 0.58
C MET A 158 -26.54 -11.53 1.68
N LEU A 159 -26.22 -11.16 2.92
CA LEU A 159 -27.17 -11.17 4.04
C LEU A 159 -28.42 -10.35 3.73
N ALA A 160 -28.27 -9.15 3.14
CA ALA A 160 -29.44 -8.37 2.72
C ALA A 160 -30.28 -9.06 1.64
N ARG A 161 -29.71 -9.94 0.80
CA ARG A 161 -30.48 -10.75 -0.17
C ARG A 161 -31.20 -11.91 0.51
N LEU A 162 -30.52 -12.61 1.43
CA LEU A 162 -31.10 -13.70 2.22
C LEU A 162 -32.30 -13.20 3.03
N LEU A 163 -32.13 -12.11 3.78
CA LEU A 163 -33.21 -11.47 4.54
C LEU A 163 -34.39 -11.05 3.65
N ARG A 164 -34.14 -10.55 2.42
CA ARG A 164 -35.22 -10.22 1.48
C ARG A 164 -35.98 -11.45 0.97
N ARG A 165 -35.33 -12.61 0.86
CA ARG A 165 -36.01 -13.88 0.51
C ARG A 165 -36.93 -14.35 1.65
N GLU A 166 -36.65 -13.92 2.87
CA GLU A 166 -37.46 -14.15 4.07
C GLU A 166 -38.48 -13.02 4.32
N SER A 167 -38.79 -12.21 3.29
CA SER A 167 -39.73 -11.09 3.36
C SER A 167 -39.34 -9.93 4.28
N HIS A 168 -38.06 -9.82 4.68
CA HIS A 168 -37.57 -8.61 5.37
C HIS A 168 -37.23 -7.50 4.36
N GLU A 169 -37.90 -6.36 4.46
CA GLU A 169 -37.60 -5.16 3.67
C GLU A 169 -36.35 -4.43 4.18
N VAL A 170 -35.17 -4.98 3.89
CA VAL A 170 -33.90 -4.44 4.36
C VAL A 170 -32.88 -4.18 3.24
N GLY A 171 -32.27 -3.01 3.29
CA GLY A 171 -31.22 -2.58 2.38
C GLY A 171 -29.80 -2.91 2.89
N ARG A 172 -28.85 -3.07 1.96
CA ARG A 172 -27.43 -3.36 2.25
C ARG A 172 -26.81 -2.42 3.30
N ARG A 173 -27.15 -1.12 3.26
CA ARG A 173 -26.59 -0.11 4.19
C ARG A 173 -27.05 -0.39 5.62
N ARG A 174 -28.33 -0.71 5.82
CA ARG A 174 -28.92 -1.05 7.13
C ARG A 174 -28.29 -2.32 7.68
N VAL A 175 -28.22 -3.40 6.89
CA VAL A 175 -27.54 -4.65 7.29
C VAL A 175 -26.07 -4.39 7.67
N ARG A 176 -25.33 -3.60 6.90
CA ARG A 176 -23.94 -3.24 7.24
C ARG A 176 -23.84 -2.51 8.59
N THR A 177 -24.75 -1.59 8.88
CA THR A 177 -24.77 -0.86 10.14
C THR A 177 -25.05 -1.79 11.31
N LEU A 178 -26.01 -2.72 11.16
CA LEU A 178 -26.33 -3.73 12.18
C LEU A 178 -25.17 -4.68 12.42
N MET A 179 -24.57 -5.25 11.36
CA MET A 179 -23.37 -6.09 11.44
C MET A 179 -22.23 -5.41 12.22
N LYS A 180 -21.94 -4.14 11.90
CA LYS A 180 -20.93 -3.34 12.62
C LYS A 180 -21.27 -3.16 14.11
N ARG A 181 -22.54 -2.97 14.44
CA ARG A 181 -23.00 -2.81 15.83
C ARG A 181 -22.89 -4.12 16.62
N MET A 182 -23.09 -5.25 15.95
CA MET A 182 -22.96 -6.61 16.53
C MET A 182 -21.51 -7.09 16.62
N GLY A 183 -20.57 -6.46 15.89
CA GLY A 183 -19.22 -6.99 15.75
C GLY A 183 -19.12 -8.18 14.80
N VAL A 184 -20.16 -8.41 13.97
CA VAL A 184 -20.21 -9.50 13.00
C VAL A 184 -19.55 -9.05 11.69
N GLU A 185 -18.59 -9.84 11.21
CA GLU A 185 -17.96 -9.64 9.91
C GLU A 185 -17.95 -10.92 9.08
N ALA A 186 -18.04 -10.78 7.76
CA ALA A 186 -17.93 -11.93 6.88
C ALA A 186 -16.54 -12.57 7.02
N LEU A 187 -16.53 -13.84 7.38
CA LEU A 187 -15.37 -14.71 7.44
C LEU A 187 -15.15 -15.31 6.05
N TYR A 188 -14.32 -14.64 5.27
CA TYR A 188 -13.83 -15.14 3.99
C TYR A 188 -12.30 -14.99 3.98
N CYS A 189 -11.63 -15.79 3.16
CA CYS A 189 -10.21 -15.59 2.88
C CYS A 189 -10.02 -14.20 2.27
N LYS A 190 -9.62 -13.22 3.09
CA LYS A 190 -9.17 -11.92 2.61
C LYS A 190 -7.94 -12.21 1.71
N PRO A 191 -7.85 -11.66 0.48
CA PRO A 191 -6.65 -11.82 -0.32
C PRO A 191 -5.49 -11.23 0.47
N ASN A 192 -4.65 -12.08 1.06
CA ASN A 192 -3.34 -11.67 1.50
C ASN A 192 -2.39 -12.09 0.38
N THR A 193 -2.47 -11.37 -0.74
CA THR A 193 -1.39 -11.39 -1.72
C THR A 193 -0.10 -11.07 -0.97
N SER A 194 0.97 -11.80 -1.26
CA SER A 194 2.26 -11.65 -0.59
C SER A 194 2.61 -10.18 -0.41
N ARG A 195 2.92 -9.78 0.83
CA ARG A 195 3.34 -8.41 1.08
C ARG A 195 4.74 -8.24 0.52
N ARG A 196 4.87 -7.34 -0.46
CA ARG A 196 6.15 -6.97 -1.05
C ARG A 196 7.15 -6.62 0.04
N ASN A 197 8.36 -7.16 -0.05
CA ASN A 197 9.47 -6.70 0.76
C ASN A 197 9.95 -5.34 0.20
N SER A 198 9.86 -4.28 0.99
CA SER A 198 10.20 -2.91 0.56
C SER A 198 11.67 -2.74 0.18
N ARG A 199 12.55 -3.68 0.56
CA ARG A 199 13.99 -3.65 0.24
C ARG A 199 14.31 -4.14 -1.17
N HIS A 200 13.40 -4.87 -1.82
CA HIS A 200 13.69 -5.44 -3.12
C HIS A 200 13.51 -4.42 -4.24
N LYS A 201 14.46 -4.41 -5.19
CA LYS A 201 14.43 -3.53 -6.35
C LYS A 201 13.27 -3.90 -7.29
N ILE A 202 12.50 -2.91 -7.70
CA ILE A 202 11.42 -3.06 -8.68
C ILE A 202 11.99 -2.75 -10.07
N TRP A 203 11.68 -3.60 -11.03
CA TRP A 203 12.08 -3.42 -12.43
C TRP A 203 10.99 -2.68 -13.22
N PRO A 204 11.35 -1.89 -14.24
CA PRO A 204 10.39 -1.16 -15.05
C PRO A 204 9.50 -2.12 -15.86
N TYR A 205 8.29 -1.68 -16.19
CA TYR A 205 7.38 -2.42 -17.05
C TYR A 205 7.76 -2.22 -18.53
N LEU A 206 8.17 -3.29 -19.21
CA LEU A 206 8.75 -3.21 -20.56
C LEU A 206 7.76 -3.50 -21.69
N LEU A 207 6.59 -4.05 -21.40
CA LEU A 207 5.66 -4.52 -22.43
C LEU A 207 4.71 -3.42 -22.95
N ARG A 208 4.81 -2.20 -22.43
CA ARG A 208 3.94 -1.08 -22.84
C ARG A 208 4.16 -0.73 -24.31
N GLY A 209 3.14 -0.94 -25.13
CA GLY A 209 3.20 -0.66 -26.57
C GLY A 209 4.04 -1.66 -27.37
N MET A 210 4.50 -2.75 -26.73
CA MET A 210 5.23 -3.81 -27.40
C MET A 210 4.24 -4.75 -28.09
N LYS A 211 4.45 -4.98 -29.40
CA LYS A 211 3.78 -6.07 -30.10
C LYS A 211 4.54 -7.36 -29.86
N ILE A 212 3.81 -8.38 -29.42
CA ILE A 212 4.37 -9.71 -29.15
C ILE A 212 3.85 -10.63 -30.24
N GLU A 213 4.75 -11.07 -31.12
CA GLU A 213 4.40 -11.65 -32.43
C GLU A 213 4.90 -13.08 -32.62
N HIS A 214 5.92 -13.51 -31.86
CA HIS A 214 6.51 -14.84 -32.00
C HIS A 214 6.67 -15.56 -30.66
N ALA A 215 6.77 -16.90 -30.72
CA ALA A 215 7.10 -17.72 -29.57
C ALA A 215 8.48 -17.35 -29.01
N ASN A 216 8.65 -17.53 -27.70
CA ASN A 216 9.87 -17.20 -26.96
C ASN A 216 10.27 -15.72 -26.98
N GLN A 217 9.36 -14.81 -27.34
CA GLN A 217 9.63 -13.37 -27.20
C GLN A 217 9.50 -12.92 -25.73
N VAL A 218 8.41 -13.33 -25.08
CA VAL A 218 8.09 -12.93 -23.70
C VAL A 218 7.55 -14.12 -22.94
N PHE A 219 8.18 -14.44 -21.82
CA PHE A 219 7.64 -15.39 -20.83
C PHE A 219 6.96 -14.62 -19.71
N ALA A 220 5.72 -14.97 -19.39
CA ALA A 220 5.01 -14.48 -18.21
C ALA A 220 5.10 -15.52 -17.08
N LEU A 221 5.48 -15.08 -15.88
CA LEU A 221 5.44 -15.91 -14.69
C LEU A 221 4.44 -15.36 -13.70
N ASP A 222 3.62 -16.27 -13.18
CA ASP A 222 2.64 -15.96 -12.16
C ASP A 222 2.40 -17.17 -11.24
N THR A 223 1.84 -16.91 -10.06
CA THR A 223 1.53 -17.93 -9.06
C THR A 223 0.10 -17.79 -8.57
N THR A 224 -0.65 -18.88 -8.60
CA THR A 224 -2.01 -18.95 -8.06
C THR A 224 -2.15 -19.95 -6.91
N TYR A 225 -3.10 -19.69 -6.02
CA TYR A 225 -3.58 -20.63 -5.01
C TYR A 225 -4.52 -21.65 -5.64
N ILE A 226 -4.35 -22.92 -5.27
CA ILE A 226 -5.17 -24.06 -5.68
C ILE A 226 -5.77 -24.70 -4.41
N PRO A 227 -7.10 -24.64 -4.23
CA PRO A 227 -7.75 -25.30 -3.10
C PRO A 227 -7.61 -26.82 -3.19
N MET A 228 -7.51 -27.47 -2.03
CA MET A 228 -7.52 -28.91 -1.86
C MET A 228 -8.64 -29.31 -0.90
N ALA A 229 -8.89 -30.62 -0.74
CA ALA A 229 -9.84 -31.12 0.26
C ALA A 229 -9.49 -30.63 1.68
N ARG A 230 -8.19 -30.50 1.97
CA ARG A 230 -7.65 -29.91 3.20
C ARG A 230 -6.54 -28.94 2.84
N GLY A 231 -6.78 -27.65 3.09
CA GLY A 231 -5.79 -26.59 2.81
C GLY A 231 -5.70 -26.21 1.34
N PHE A 232 -4.53 -25.73 0.92
CA PHE A 232 -4.26 -25.26 -0.44
C PHE A 232 -2.78 -25.44 -0.80
N VAL A 233 -2.49 -25.45 -2.10
CA VAL A 233 -1.14 -25.42 -2.66
C VAL A 233 -0.97 -24.21 -3.58
N TYR A 234 0.28 -23.90 -3.91
CA TYR A 234 0.66 -22.86 -4.86
C TYR A 234 1.02 -23.52 -6.18
N LEU A 235 0.46 -23.02 -7.27
CA LEU A 235 0.83 -23.37 -8.63
C LEU A 235 1.52 -22.17 -9.28
N THR A 236 2.81 -22.29 -9.52
CA THR A 236 3.59 -21.33 -10.32
C THR A 236 3.71 -21.86 -11.74
N ALA A 237 3.47 -21.01 -12.74
CA ALA A 237 3.60 -21.38 -14.14
C ALA A 237 4.43 -20.35 -14.91
N VAL A 238 5.22 -20.85 -15.86
CA VAL A 238 5.85 -20.08 -16.93
C VAL A 238 4.98 -20.22 -18.16
N VAL A 239 4.46 -19.13 -18.68
CA VAL A 239 3.55 -19.10 -19.83
C VAL A 239 4.18 -18.30 -20.96
N ASP A 240 4.22 -18.85 -22.16
CA ASP A 240 4.59 -18.08 -23.35
C ASP A 240 3.47 -17.08 -23.68
N TRP A 241 3.86 -15.82 -23.83
CA TRP A 241 2.89 -14.75 -24.04
C TRP A 241 2.18 -14.85 -25.39
N ALA A 242 2.88 -15.19 -26.48
CA ALA A 242 2.33 -15.11 -27.83
C ALA A 242 1.22 -16.16 -28.06
N ASN A 243 1.48 -17.41 -27.63
CA ASN A 243 0.64 -18.57 -27.93
C ASN A 243 -0.07 -19.16 -26.70
N ARG A 244 0.12 -18.58 -25.51
CA ARG A 244 -0.54 -18.99 -24.25
C ARG A 244 -0.15 -20.40 -23.77
N LYS A 245 0.90 -21.00 -24.36
CA LYS A 245 1.41 -22.30 -23.95
C LYS A 245 2.03 -22.21 -22.57
N ILE A 246 1.67 -23.14 -21.69
CA ILE A 246 2.33 -23.29 -20.39
C ILE A 246 3.62 -24.08 -20.62
N LEU A 247 4.76 -23.42 -20.48
CA LEU A 247 6.07 -23.99 -20.76
C LEU A 247 6.54 -24.92 -19.64
N ALA A 248 6.41 -24.46 -18.40
CA ALA A 248 6.78 -25.20 -17.20
C ALA A 248 5.88 -24.79 -16.03
N HIS A 249 5.74 -25.67 -15.04
CA HIS A 249 4.97 -25.37 -13.84
C HIS A 249 5.52 -26.09 -12.61
N ARG A 250 5.24 -25.55 -11.41
CA ARG A 250 5.58 -26.14 -10.12
C ARG A 250 4.41 -26.03 -9.16
N VAL A 251 4.06 -27.16 -8.54
CA VAL A 251 3.09 -27.21 -7.44
C VAL A 251 3.84 -27.37 -6.11
N ALA A 252 3.70 -26.38 -5.25
CA ALA A 252 4.43 -26.26 -3.98
C ALA A 252 3.48 -25.97 -2.81
N ILE A 253 3.93 -26.28 -1.60
CA ILE A 253 3.20 -25.98 -0.36
C ILE A 253 3.57 -24.61 0.24
N THR A 254 4.65 -23.99 -0.26
CA THR A 254 5.13 -22.67 0.17
C THR A 254 5.24 -21.71 -1.02
N LEU A 255 5.14 -20.41 -0.73
CA LEU A 255 5.32 -19.32 -1.70
C LEU A 255 6.77 -18.82 -1.67
N GLU A 256 7.69 -19.71 -2.04
CA GLU A 256 9.13 -19.41 -2.08
C GLU A 256 9.59 -19.12 -3.51
N SER A 257 10.63 -18.30 -3.64
CA SER A 257 11.23 -17.97 -4.94
C SER A 257 11.93 -19.16 -5.59
N SER A 258 12.38 -20.15 -4.80
CA SER A 258 12.98 -21.39 -5.30
C SER A 258 12.07 -22.09 -6.34
N HIS A 259 10.78 -22.24 -6.04
CA HIS A 259 9.83 -22.88 -6.95
C HIS A 259 9.65 -22.09 -8.26
N ALA A 260 9.70 -20.76 -8.21
CA ALA A 260 9.64 -19.92 -9.40
C ALA A 260 10.92 -20.03 -10.24
N VAL A 261 12.09 -20.09 -9.59
CA VAL A 261 13.38 -20.32 -10.26
C VAL A 261 13.39 -21.69 -10.92
N GLU A 262 12.99 -22.77 -10.24
CA GLU A 262 12.95 -24.11 -10.83
C GLU A 262 12.04 -24.21 -12.06
N ALA A 263 10.86 -23.59 -12.01
CA ALA A 263 9.96 -23.55 -13.15
C ALA A 263 10.60 -22.79 -14.33
N LEU A 264 11.25 -21.66 -14.04
CA LEU A 264 11.93 -20.83 -15.03
C LEU A 264 13.11 -21.55 -15.68
N GLU A 265 13.96 -22.19 -14.88
CA GLU A 265 15.11 -22.96 -15.36
C GLU A 265 14.68 -24.13 -16.24
N GLU A 266 13.59 -24.83 -15.89
CA GLU A 266 13.03 -25.86 -16.77
C GLU A 266 12.56 -25.28 -18.10
N ALA A 267 11.85 -24.13 -18.07
CA ALA A 267 11.40 -23.47 -19.29
C ALA A 267 12.60 -23.06 -20.17
N PHE A 268 13.64 -22.49 -19.58
CA PHE A 268 14.87 -22.14 -20.31
C PHE A 268 15.57 -23.35 -20.90
N ALA A 269 15.68 -24.45 -20.15
CA ALA A 269 16.32 -25.67 -20.62
C ALA A 269 15.58 -26.31 -21.80
N ARG A 270 14.24 -26.25 -21.80
CA ARG A 270 13.40 -26.91 -22.81
C ARG A 270 13.11 -26.06 -24.05
N TYR A 271 12.98 -24.75 -23.89
CA TYR A 271 12.47 -23.86 -24.94
C TYR A 271 13.44 -22.73 -25.30
N GLY A 272 14.57 -22.61 -24.60
CA GLY A 272 15.54 -21.54 -24.77
C GLY A 272 15.21 -20.29 -23.97
N LEU A 273 16.04 -19.26 -24.15
CA LEU A 273 15.90 -17.99 -23.43
C LEU A 273 14.95 -17.04 -24.16
N PRO A 274 14.01 -16.39 -23.46
CA PRO A 274 13.17 -15.36 -24.04
C PRO A 274 13.90 -14.00 -24.06
N ASP A 275 13.37 -13.04 -24.81
CA ASP A 275 13.88 -11.66 -24.76
C ASP A 275 13.54 -10.96 -23.44
N ILE A 276 12.36 -11.27 -22.89
CA ILE A 276 11.81 -10.68 -21.67
C ILE A 276 11.14 -11.75 -20.80
N VAL A 277 11.42 -11.69 -19.50
CA VAL A 277 10.61 -12.33 -18.46
C VAL A 277 9.75 -11.26 -17.79
N ASN A 278 8.43 -11.46 -17.77
CA ASN A 278 7.46 -10.56 -17.17
C ASN A 278 6.80 -11.20 -15.95
N THR A 279 6.78 -10.51 -14.82
CA THR A 279 6.19 -11.00 -13.56
C THR A 279 5.38 -9.91 -12.85
N ASP A 280 4.57 -10.30 -11.86
CA ASP A 280 4.06 -9.32 -10.90
C ASP A 280 5.14 -8.84 -9.91
N GLN A 281 4.77 -7.93 -9.01
CA GLN A 281 5.66 -7.41 -7.95
C GLN A 281 5.63 -8.23 -6.65
N GLY A 282 5.26 -9.51 -6.73
CA GLY A 282 5.24 -10.44 -5.60
C GLY A 282 6.61 -10.62 -4.95
N SER A 283 6.61 -11.01 -3.67
CA SER A 283 7.86 -11.22 -2.92
C SER A 283 8.77 -12.30 -3.55
N GLN A 284 8.17 -13.31 -4.18
CA GLN A 284 8.85 -14.42 -4.84
C GLN A 284 9.60 -13.99 -6.11
N PHE A 285 9.10 -13.00 -6.86
CA PHE A 285 9.73 -12.52 -8.09
C PHE A 285 10.64 -11.31 -7.87
N THR A 286 10.50 -10.63 -6.73
CA THR A 286 11.40 -9.55 -6.32
C THR A 286 12.61 -10.06 -5.54
N ALA A 287 12.62 -11.34 -5.14
CA ALA A 287 13.73 -11.95 -4.42
C ALA A 287 15.02 -12.00 -5.25
N GLY A 288 16.17 -11.81 -4.58
CA GLY A 288 17.49 -11.79 -5.21
C GLY A 288 17.74 -13.01 -6.11
N ALA A 289 17.51 -14.21 -5.57
CA ALA A 289 17.68 -15.47 -6.30
C ALA A 289 16.89 -15.53 -7.62
N PHE A 290 15.65 -15.01 -7.64
CA PHE A 290 14.85 -14.97 -8.86
C PHE A 290 15.39 -13.93 -9.85
N THR A 291 15.70 -12.72 -9.37
CA THR A 291 16.25 -11.67 -10.23
C THR A 291 17.60 -12.07 -10.85
N GLU A 292 18.44 -12.79 -10.10
CA GLU A 292 19.72 -13.33 -10.58
C GLU A 292 19.51 -14.42 -11.63
N ALA A 293 18.53 -15.32 -11.44
CA ALA A 293 18.23 -16.37 -12.42
C ALA A 293 17.84 -15.81 -13.80
N VAL A 294 17.15 -14.67 -13.83
CA VAL A 294 16.76 -13.96 -15.07
C VAL A 294 17.95 -13.15 -15.62
N LEU A 295 18.47 -12.21 -14.83
CA LEU A 295 19.44 -11.22 -15.29
C LEU A 295 20.83 -11.82 -15.56
N GLY A 296 21.21 -12.88 -14.83
CA GLY A 296 22.46 -13.61 -15.04
C GLY A 296 22.55 -14.24 -16.43
N ARG A 297 21.40 -14.46 -17.10
CA ARG A 297 21.30 -15.01 -18.46
C ARG A 297 21.12 -13.92 -19.53
N ARG A 298 21.31 -12.64 -19.17
CA ARG A 298 21.09 -11.47 -20.04
C ARG A 298 19.66 -11.33 -20.56
N VAL A 299 18.70 -11.99 -19.92
CA VAL A 299 17.26 -11.83 -20.19
C VAL A 299 16.77 -10.57 -19.48
N ARG A 300 15.91 -9.77 -20.14
CA ARG A 300 15.37 -8.56 -19.53
C ARG A 300 14.23 -8.90 -18.57
N LEU A 301 14.23 -8.30 -17.39
CA LEU A 301 13.16 -8.47 -16.40
C LEU A 301 12.18 -7.29 -16.47
N SER A 302 10.90 -7.60 -16.65
CA SER A 302 9.76 -6.67 -16.64
C SER A 302 8.87 -6.98 -15.44
N MET A 303 8.39 -5.95 -14.73
CA MET A 303 7.47 -6.14 -13.60
C MET A 303 6.20 -5.30 -13.72
N ASP A 304 5.05 -5.94 -13.54
CA ASP A 304 3.73 -5.34 -13.64
C ASP A 304 3.48 -4.35 -12.47
N GLY A 305 3.11 -3.12 -12.78
CA GLY A 305 2.72 -2.12 -11.79
C GLY A 305 1.21 -2.09 -11.50
N LYS A 306 0.81 -1.33 -10.46
CA LYS A 306 -0.60 -0.97 -10.27
C LYS A 306 -1.14 -0.31 -11.55
N GLY A 307 -2.13 -0.94 -12.18
CA GLY A 307 -2.78 -0.44 -13.40
C GLY A 307 -2.39 -1.14 -14.71
N ALA A 308 -1.43 -2.08 -14.69
CA ALA A 308 -1.00 -2.88 -15.85
C ALA A 308 -1.86 -4.14 -16.10
N TRP A 309 -3.01 -4.27 -15.43
CA TRP A 309 -3.86 -5.47 -15.47
C TRP A 309 -4.27 -5.90 -16.89
N ARG A 310 -4.44 -4.95 -17.82
CA ARG A 310 -4.89 -5.20 -19.20
C ARG A 310 -3.97 -6.14 -19.95
N ASP A 311 -2.68 -6.01 -19.72
CA ASP A 311 -1.67 -6.78 -20.43
C ASP A 311 -1.57 -8.20 -19.83
N ASN A 312 -1.82 -8.36 -18.54
CA ASN A 312 -1.79 -9.65 -17.85
C ASN A 312 -3.13 -10.44 -17.92
N VAL A 313 -4.16 -9.92 -18.62
CA VAL A 313 -5.49 -10.56 -18.74
C VAL A 313 -5.43 -12.00 -19.27
N PHE A 314 -4.46 -12.32 -20.12
CA PHE A 314 -4.37 -13.67 -20.65
C PHE A 314 -3.91 -14.68 -19.60
N VAL A 315 -3.00 -14.32 -18.68
CA VAL A 315 -2.58 -15.19 -17.58
C VAL A 315 -3.75 -15.45 -16.66
N GLU A 316 -4.55 -14.40 -16.36
CA GLU A 316 -5.83 -14.57 -15.65
C GLU A 316 -6.77 -15.55 -16.36
N ARG A 317 -6.80 -15.55 -17.70
CA ARG A 317 -7.59 -16.49 -18.51
C ARG A 317 -7.01 -17.92 -18.48
N VAL A 318 -5.70 -18.08 -18.45
CA VAL A 318 -5.05 -19.39 -18.22
C VAL A 318 -5.47 -19.94 -16.86
N TRP A 319 -5.37 -19.13 -15.80
CA TRP A 319 -5.82 -19.53 -14.47
C TRP A 319 -7.30 -19.86 -14.40
N ARG A 320 -8.14 -19.09 -15.10
CA ARG A 320 -9.57 -19.40 -15.18
C ARG A 320 -9.80 -20.78 -15.80
N SER A 321 -9.09 -21.11 -16.87
CA SER A 321 -9.23 -22.41 -17.55
C SER A 321 -8.82 -23.54 -16.61
N ILE A 322 -7.62 -23.48 -16.03
CA ILE A 322 -7.13 -24.47 -15.04
C ILE A 322 -8.11 -24.60 -13.86
N LYS A 323 -8.58 -23.47 -13.32
CA LYS A 323 -9.44 -23.52 -12.14
C LYS A 323 -10.81 -24.14 -12.43
N TYR A 324 -11.46 -23.74 -13.52
CA TYR A 324 -12.83 -24.19 -13.81
C TYR A 324 -12.87 -25.59 -14.40
N GLU A 325 -11.89 -25.95 -15.22
CA GLU A 325 -11.92 -27.20 -15.99
C GLU A 325 -11.25 -28.36 -15.24
N GLU A 326 -10.41 -28.07 -14.24
CA GLU A 326 -9.65 -29.09 -13.51
C GLU A 326 -9.82 -28.96 -12.00
N VAL A 327 -9.52 -27.80 -11.42
CA VAL A 327 -9.42 -27.64 -9.97
C VAL A 327 -10.77 -27.68 -9.26
N TYR A 328 -11.76 -26.92 -9.74
CA TYR A 328 -13.07 -26.80 -9.07
C TYR A 328 -13.95 -28.03 -9.24
N LEU A 329 -13.59 -28.93 -10.16
CA LEU A 329 -14.26 -30.21 -10.34
C LEU A 329 -13.71 -31.29 -9.40
N LYS A 330 -12.60 -31.02 -8.69
CA LYS A 330 -11.86 -32.01 -7.91
C LYS A 330 -11.59 -31.53 -6.49
N ALA A 331 -11.64 -32.47 -5.55
CA ALA A 331 -11.16 -32.27 -4.19
C ALA A 331 -9.86 -33.06 -4.01
N TYR A 332 -8.71 -32.42 -4.25
CA TYR A 332 -7.42 -33.12 -4.12
C TYR A 332 -7.16 -33.54 -2.67
N GLU A 333 -6.94 -34.84 -2.47
CA GLU A 333 -6.67 -35.43 -1.15
C GLU A 333 -5.23 -35.24 -0.67
N SER A 334 -4.28 -35.12 -1.60
CA SER A 334 -2.85 -34.99 -1.29
C SER A 334 -2.12 -34.10 -2.29
N VAL A 335 -0.95 -33.57 -1.90
CA VAL A 335 -0.11 -32.71 -2.76
C VAL A 335 0.35 -33.48 -3.99
N SER A 336 0.66 -34.78 -3.85
CA SER A 336 1.05 -35.65 -4.95
C SER A 336 -0.11 -35.86 -5.95
N HIS A 337 -1.34 -35.99 -5.45
CA HIS A 337 -2.52 -36.04 -6.30
C HIS A 337 -2.70 -34.73 -7.08
N ALA A 338 -2.63 -33.58 -6.40
CA ALA A 338 -2.70 -32.28 -7.06
C ALA A 338 -1.61 -32.10 -8.12
N ARG A 339 -0.35 -32.45 -7.82
CA ARG A 339 0.78 -32.40 -8.76
C ARG A 339 0.51 -33.16 -10.05
N ARG A 340 0.13 -34.43 -9.92
CA ARG A 340 -0.14 -35.31 -11.07
C ARG A 340 -1.32 -34.80 -11.90
N SER A 341 -2.45 -34.55 -11.25
CA SER A 341 -3.70 -34.16 -11.93
C SER A 341 -3.58 -32.80 -12.65
N ILE A 342 -2.93 -31.82 -12.02
CA ILE A 342 -2.66 -30.53 -12.64
C ILE A 342 -1.69 -30.67 -13.82
N GLY A 343 -0.66 -31.51 -13.70
CA GLY A 343 0.28 -31.80 -14.79
C GLY A 343 -0.42 -32.42 -16.00
N GLU A 344 -1.27 -33.44 -15.77
CA GLU A 344 -2.10 -34.06 -16.80
C GLU A 344 -3.02 -33.05 -17.50
N TYR A 345 -3.66 -32.16 -16.74
CA TYR A 345 -4.48 -31.10 -17.32
C TYR A 345 -3.66 -30.09 -18.12
N ILE A 346 -2.48 -29.68 -17.65
CA ILE A 346 -1.62 -28.74 -18.39
C ILE A 346 -1.17 -29.34 -19.72
N GLU A 347 -0.91 -30.64 -19.77
CA GLU A 347 -0.64 -31.35 -21.02
C GLU A 347 -1.84 -31.31 -21.97
N LEU A 348 -3.05 -31.58 -21.46
CA LEU A 348 -4.28 -31.49 -22.23
C LEU A 348 -4.53 -30.06 -22.73
N TYR A 349 -4.35 -29.06 -21.87
CA TYR A 349 -4.49 -27.64 -22.18
C TYR A 349 -3.57 -27.24 -23.34
N ASN A 350 -2.31 -27.67 -23.30
CA ASN A 350 -1.33 -27.33 -24.33
C ASN A 350 -1.55 -28.08 -25.66
N ARG A 351 -1.88 -29.38 -25.60
CA ARG A 351 -1.88 -30.27 -26.78
C ARG A 351 -3.23 -30.48 -27.44
N LYS A 352 -4.33 -30.32 -26.70
CA LYS A 352 -5.66 -30.79 -27.14
C LYS A 352 -6.74 -29.72 -27.03
N ARG A 353 -6.62 -28.77 -26.09
CA ARG A 353 -7.63 -27.73 -25.88
C ARG A 353 -7.52 -26.68 -26.98
N PRO A 354 -8.56 -26.43 -27.79
CA PRO A 354 -8.56 -25.34 -28.77
C PRO A 354 -8.79 -23.99 -28.08
N HIS A 355 -8.19 -22.92 -28.63
CA HIS A 355 -8.30 -21.57 -28.10
C HIS A 355 -8.84 -20.61 -29.15
N SER A 356 -10.00 -20.00 -28.90
CA SER A 356 -10.58 -19.01 -29.82
C SER A 356 -9.66 -17.80 -30.08
N SER A 357 -8.86 -17.40 -29.11
CA SER A 357 -7.84 -16.34 -29.29
C SER A 357 -6.68 -16.73 -30.20
N LEU A 358 -6.56 -18.02 -30.55
CA LEU A 358 -5.52 -18.59 -31.42
C LEU A 358 -6.10 -19.12 -32.74
N ALA A 359 -7.31 -18.67 -33.11
CA ALA A 359 -8.08 -19.18 -34.24
C ALA A 359 -8.32 -20.69 -34.13
N ASP A 360 -8.78 -21.12 -32.95
CA ASP A 360 -9.13 -22.51 -32.59
C ASP A 360 -7.98 -23.53 -32.64
N ARG A 361 -6.75 -23.06 -32.87
CA ARG A 361 -5.54 -23.86 -32.65
C ARG A 361 -5.30 -24.11 -31.17
N THR A 362 -4.58 -25.19 -30.89
CA THR A 362 -4.03 -25.48 -29.56
C THR A 362 -2.82 -24.58 -29.27
N PRO A 363 -2.48 -24.35 -27.99
CA PRO A 363 -1.26 -23.61 -27.64
C PRO A 363 0.02 -24.22 -28.25
N ASP A 364 0.10 -25.55 -28.37
CA ASP A 364 1.24 -26.23 -29.00
C ASP A 364 1.33 -25.91 -30.50
N GLU A 365 0.23 -26.04 -31.24
CA GLU A 365 0.19 -25.70 -32.67
C GLU A 365 0.57 -24.24 -32.92
N ALA A 366 0.02 -23.32 -32.12
CA ALA A 366 0.34 -21.90 -32.21
C ALA A 366 1.80 -21.61 -31.85
N TYR A 367 2.35 -22.29 -30.84
CA TYR A 367 3.75 -22.18 -30.45
C TYR A 367 4.68 -22.59 -31.58
N PHE A 368 4.51 -23.79 -32.13
CA PHE A 368 5.39 -24.29 -33.20
C PHE A 368 5.24 -23.48 -34.50
N ALA A 369 4.04 -22.97 -34.80
CA ALA A 369 3.81 -22.12 -35.96
C ALA A 369 4.44 -20.72 -35.86
N THR A 370 4.78 -20.27 -34.65
CA THR A 370 5.33 -18.93 -34.38
C THR A 370 6.76 -18.97 -33.84
N LEU A 371 7.42 -20.12 -33.88
CA LEU A 371 8.84 -20.22 -33.57
C LEU A 371 9.65 -19.43 -34.61
N PRO A 372 10.56 -18.53 -34.17
CA PRO A 372 11.49 -17.90 -35.07
C PRO A 372 12.29 -18.98 -35.83
N ALA A 373 12.46 -18.80 -37.14
CA ALA A 373 13.38 -19.63 -37.89
C ALA A 373 14.75 -19.55 -37.23
N ILE A 374 15.35 -20.71 -36.93
CA ILE A 374 16.72 -20.78 -36.41
C ILE A 374 17.58 -20.04 -37.43
N LYS A 375 18.16 -18.90 -37.03
CA LYS A 375 19.23 -18.29 -37.82
C LYS A 375 20.39 -19.28 -37.77
N SER A 376 20.48 -20.14 -38.78
CA SER A 376 21.68 -20.92 -39.04
C SER A 376 22.81 -19.91 -39.10
N ALA A 377 23.71 -19.94 -38.12
CA ALA A 377 24.92 -19.15 -38.15
C ALA A 377 25.70 -19.58 -39.41
N ALA A 378 25.82 -18.65 -40.36
CA ALA A 378 26.68 -18.77 -41.52
C ALA A 378 28.14 -18.48 -41.12
#